data_AF-A0A257MXN7-F1
#
_entry.id   AF-A0A257MXN7-F1
#
_cell.length_a   1.000
_cell.length_b   1.000
_cell.length_c   1.000
_cell.angle_alpha   90.00
_cell.angle_beta   90.00
_cell.angle_gamma   90.00
#
_symmetry.space_group_name_H-M   'P 1'
#
loop_
_entity.id
_entity.type
_entity.pdbx_description
1 polymer ?
#
loop_
_entity_poly.entity_id
_entity_poly.type
_entity_poly.pdbx_seq_one_letter_code
_entity_poly.pdbx_strand_id
1 'polypeptide(L)'
;MRMDKLTSKFQEALANAQSLALGKDHQFIEPVHIMIAMLDQEGGSIKPLLVQMGVNTALIRTELTKELARLATVSGSGGDVQISNETNRLLNLTDKLAQKRNDSFISSELFLLAACEEKGFLQELFKKSNITKQKLETAIANMRGGESVQDANAEDQRQALKKYTIDLTERAAQGKLDPVIGRDDEIRRTIQV
;
A
#
# COMPACT_ATOMS: atom_id res chain seq x y z
N MET A 1 16.80 -9.22 -6.10
CA MET A 1 16.08 -9.01 -4.84
C MET A 1 15.94 -10.33 -4.08
N ARG A 2 15.97 -10.28 -2.75
CA ARG A 2 15.71 -11.42 -1.85
C ARG A 2 14.26 -11.41 -1.35
N MET A 3 13.46 -12.44 -1.63
CA MET A 3 12.04 -12.49 -1.22
C MET A 3 11.87 -12.50 0.31
N ASP A 4 12.78 -13.13 1.03
CA ASP A 4 12.79 -13.19 2.50
C ASP A 4 13.09 -11.83 3.16
N LYS A 5 13.53 -10.84 2.37
CA LYS A 5 13.75 -9.47 2.81
C LYS A 5 12.55 -8.56 2.60
N LEU A 6 11.44 -9.06 2.04
CA LEU A 6 10.20 -8.30 1.98
C LEU A 6 9.48 -8.32 3.34
N THR A 7 8.70 -7.29 3.63
CA THR A 7 7.75 -7.33 4.74
C THR A 7 6.68 -8.41 4.50
N SER A 8 6.10 -8.93 5.58
CA SER A 8 5.05 -9.96 5.53
C SER A 8 3.87 -9.50 4.66
N LYS A 9 3.49 -8.22 4.77
CA LYS A 9 2.43 -7.63 3.95
C LYS A 9 2.79 -7.55 2.48
N PHE A 10 4.02 -7.21 2.14
CA PHE A 10 4.43 -7.16 0.75
C PHE A 10 4.55 -8.56 0.13
N GLN A 11 4.99 -9.56 0.90
CA GLN A 11 4.98 -10.97 0.47
C GLN A 11 3.55 -11.46 0.18
N GLU A 12 2.61 -11.17 1.08
CA GLU A 12 1.18 -11.48 0.89
C GLU A 12 0.63 -10.81 -0.37
N ALA A 13 0.97 -9.54 -0.62
CA ALA A 13 0.54 -8.84 -1.83
C ALA A 13 1.09 -9.48 -3.12
N LEU A 14 2.33 -9.98 -3.12
CA LEU A 14 2.89 -10.71 -4.27
C LEU A 14 2.18 -12.04 -4.51
N ALA A 15 1.86 -12.79 -3.46
CA ALA A 15 1.11 -14.05 -3.57
C ALA A 15 -0.32 -13.79 -4.10
N ASN A 16 -0.97 -12.74 -3.62
CA ASN A 16 -2.28 -12.31 -4.10
C ASN A 16 -2.22 -11.84 -5.56
N ALA A 17 -1.15 -11.15 -5.96
CA ALA A 17 -0.92 -10.73 -7.35
C ALA A 17 -0.73 -11.92 -8.29
N GLN A 18 -0.01 -12.96 -7.85
CA GLN A 18 0.13 -14.21 -8.60
C GLN A 18 -1.24 -14.90 -8.76
N SER A 19 -2.01 -14.99 -7.68
CA SER A 19 -3.36 -15.57 -7.70
C SER A 19 -4.30 -14.78 -8.63
N LEU A 20 -4.17 -13.45 -8.65
CA LEU A 20 -4.93 -12.58 -9.56
C LEU A 20 -4.55 -12.80 -11.03
N ALA A 21 -3.26 -12.93 -11.34
CA ALA A 21 -2.79 -13.22 -12.69
C ALA A 21 -3.30 -14.59 -13.17
N LEU A 22 -3.21 -15.61 -12.32
CA LEU A 22 -3.75 -16.95 -12.56
C LEU A 22 -5.26 -16.92 -12.83
N GLY A 23 -6.03 -16.25 -11.97
CA GLY A 23 -7.49 -16.16 -12.12
C GLY A 23 -7.95 -15.32 -13.32
N LYS A 24 -7.03 -14.65 -14.02
CA LYS A 24 -7.29 -13.87 -15.24
C LYS A 24 -6.62 -14.48 -16.48
N ASP A 25 -6.06 -15.68 -16.38
CA ASP A 25 -5.34 -16.36 -17.46
C ASP A 25 -4.19 -15.51 -18.03
N HIS A 26 -3.54 -14.71 -17.19
CA HIS A 26 -2.35 -13.94 -17.55
C HIS A 26 -1.10 -14.77 -17.33
N GLN A 27 -0.24 -14.86 -18.34
CA GLN A 27 1.02 -15.61 -18.27
C GLN A 27 2.07 -14.96 -17.36
N PHE A 28 1.94 -13.63 -17.14
CA PHE A 28 2.92 -12.85 -16.39
C PHE A 28 2.29 -12.07 -15.23
N ILE A 29 3.00 -12.02 -14.11
CA ILE A 29 2.74 -11.08 -13.02
C ILE A 29 3.27 -9.71 -13.45
N GLU A 30 2.37 -8.88 -13.97
CA GLU A 30 2.62 -7.48 -14.28
C GLU A 30 2.49 -6.54 -13.06
N PRO A 31 3.08 -5.33 -13.08
CA PRO A 31 3.02 -4.38 -11.96
C PRO A 31 1.60 -4.01 -11.54
N VAL A 32 0.66 -4.03 -12.48
CA VAL A 32 -0.78 -3.77 -12.24
C VAL A 32 -1.38 -4.79 -11.27
N HIS A 33 -0.99 -6.07 -11.35
CA HIS A 33 -1.46 -7.10 -10.42
C HIS A 33 -1.05 -6.80 -8.99
N ILE A 34 0.22 -6.42 -8.81
CA ILE A 34 0.79 -6.09 -7.49
C ILE A 34 0.12 -4.84 -6.94
N MET A 35 -0.08 -3.81 -7.77
CA MET A 35 -0.74 -2.59 -7.33
C MET A 35 -2.20 -2.83 -6.91
N ILE A 36 -2.95 -3.64 -7.66
CA ILE A 36 -4.33 -4.04 -7.27
C ILE A 36 -4.29 -4.83 -5.96
N ALA A 37 -3.42 -5.84 -5.87
CA ALA A 37 -3.30 -6.67 -4.68
C ALA A 37 -2.98 -5.84 -3.42
N MET A 38 -2.06 -4.88 -3.51
CA MET A 38 -1.74 -3.97 -2.40
C MET A 38 -2.87 -2.99 -2.07
N LEU A 39 -3.63 -2.53 -3.07
CA LEU A 39 -4.74 -1.60 -2.87
C LEU A 39 -5.94 -2.27 -2.18
N ASP A 40 -6.17 -3.54 -2.49
CA ASP A 40 -7.26 -4.36 -1.98
C ASP A 40 -6.88 -5.10 -0.68
N GLN A 41 -5.59 -5.13 -0.32
CA GLN A 41 -5.09 -5.80 0.88
C GLN A 41 -5.68 -5.21 2.17
N GLU A 42 -6.31 -6.07 2.97
CA GLU A 42 -6.79 -5.70 4.29
C GLU A 42 -5.64 -5.50 5.28
N GLY A 43 -5.70 -4.40 6.04
CA GLY A 43 -4.61 -3.99 6.93
C GLY A 43 -3.35 -3.53 6.20
N GLY A 44 -3.38 -3.39 4.87
CA GLY A 44 -2.25 -2.87 4.09
C GLY A 44 -2.01 -1.38 4.31
N SER A 45 -0.77 -0.96 4.11
CA SER A 45 -0.31 0.44 4.28
C SER A 45 -0.67 1.35 3.09
N ILE A 46 -0.89 0.76 1.90
CA ILE A 46 -0.99 1.49 0.62
C ILE A 46 -2.27 2.31 0.49
N LYS A 47 -3.44 1.70 0.75
CA LYS A 47 -4.71 2.43 0.66
C LYS A 47 -4.78 3.61 1.64
N PRO A 48 -4.43 3.47 2.93
CA PRO A 48 -4.32 4.61 3.86
C PRO A 48 -3.34 5.69 3.38
N LEU A 49 -2.16 5.31 2.85
CA LEU A 49 -1.18 6.25 2.32
C LEU A 49 -1.77 7.14 1.22
N LEU A 50 -2.44 6.51 0.24
CA LEU A 50 -3.04 7.22 -0.88
C LEU A 50 -4.19 8.12 -0.43
N VAL A 51 -5.01 7.67 0.53
CA VAL A 51 -6.08 8.49 1.12
C VAL A 51 -5.50 9.72 1.84
N GLN A 52 -4.42 9.56 2.61
CA GLN A 52 -3.73 10.66 3.28
C GLN A 52 -3.17 11.68 2.27
N MET A 53 -2.76 11.22 1.09
CA MET A 53 -2.32 12.09 -0.02
C MET A 53 -3.47 12.79 -0.76
N GLY A 54 -4.73 12.56 -0.35
CA GLY A 54 -5.91 13.11 -1.02
C GLY A 54 -6.22 12.46 -2.37
N VAL A 55 -5.72 11.24 -2.60
CA VAL A 55 -5.87 10.53 -3.87
C VAL A 55 -7.19 9.74 -3.88
N ASN A 56 -7.92 9.82 -4.99
CA ASN A 56 -9.10 8.99 -5.20
C ASN A 56 -8.70 7.54 -5.52
N THR A 57 -8.61 6.72 -4.48
CA THR A 57 -8.26 5.29 -4.60
C THR A 57 -9.25 4.48 -5.44
N ALA A 58 -10.54 4.86 -5.47
CA ALA A 58 -11.54 4.19 -6.29
C ALA A 58 -11.31 4.42 -7.79
N LEU A 59 -10.90 5.65 -8.17
CA LEU A 59 -10.51 5.95 -9.54
C LEU A 59 -9.28 5.16 -9.96
N ILE A 60 -8.25 5.11 -9.12
CA ILE A 60 -7.04 4.31 -9.37
C ILE A 60 -7.40 2.83 -9.56
N ARG A 61 -8.21 2.26 -8.67
CA ARG A 61 -8.67 0.86 -8.79
C ARG A 61 -9.39 0.61 -10.11
N THR A 62 -10.22 1.55 -10.55
CA THR A 62 -10.96 1.47 -11.81
C THR A 62 -10.00 1.46 -13.00
N GLU A 63 -9.02 2.37 -13.04
CA GLU A 63 -8.04 2.44 -14.13
C GLU A 63 -7.11 1.21 -14.15
N LEU A 64 -6.68 0.72 -12.98
CA LEU A 64 -5.93 -0.52 -12.87
C LEU A 64 -6.73 -1.71 -13.39
N THR A 65 -8.02 -1.80 -13.08
CA THR A 65 -8.89 -2.88 -13.55
C THR A 65 -9.10 -2.84 -15.06
N LYS A 66 -9.20 -1.64 -15.65
CA LYS A 66 -9.26 -1.47 -17.11
C LYS A 66 -7.99 -1.95 -17.78
N GLU A 67 -6.82 -1.62 -17.23
CA GLU A 67 -5.54 -2.07 -17.77
C GLU A 67 -5.36 -3.57 -17.59
N LEU A 68 -5.76 -4.11 -16.44
CA LEU A 68 -5.75 -5.54 -16.18
C LEU A 68 -6.55 -6.30 -17.26
N ALA A 69 -7.72 -5.78 -17.66
CA ALA A 69 -8.54 -6.40 -18.71
C ALA A 69 -7.97 -6.26 -20.13
N ARG A 70 -6.96 -5.41 -20.34
CA ARG A 70 -6.28 -5.23 -21.63
C ARG A 70 -5.07 -6.14 -21.81
N LEU A 71 -4.56 -6.72 -20.74
CA LEU A 71 -3.43 -7.63 -20.80
C LEU A 71 -3.78 -8.86 -21.65
N ALA A 72 -2.75 -9.42 -22.31
CA ALA A 72 -2.93 -10.60 -23.13
C ALA A 72 -3.25 -11.81 -22.25
N THR A 73 -4.30 -12.54 -22.61
CA THR A 73 -4.69 -13.79 -21.96
C THR A 73 -4.17 -14.98 -22.76
N VAL A 74 -3.72 -16.02 -22.06
CA VAL A 74 -3.21 -17.25 -22.67
C VAL A 74 -3.97 -18.43 -22.07
N SER A 75 -4.83 -19.05 -22.86
CA SER A 75 -5.54 -20.26 -22.47
C SER A 75 -4.63 -21.48 -22.60
N GLY A 76 -4.66 -22.39 -21.61
CA GLY A 76 -3.97 -23.68 -21.67
C GLY A 76 -2.51 -23.67 -21.20
N SER A 77 -2.01 -22.57 -20.63
CA SER A 77 -0.79 -22.65 -19.82
C SER A 77 -1.12 -23.41 -18.53
N GLY A 78 -0.26 -24.37 -18.14
CA GLY A 78 -0.50 -25.29 -17.03
C GLY A 78 -0.45 -24.66 -15.63
N GLY A 79 -1.01 -23.46 -15.46
CA GLY A 79 -1.01 -22.71 -14.20
C GLY A 79 0.36 -22.16 -13.79
N ASP A 80 1.32 -22.10 -14.70
CA ASP A 80 2.62 -21.49 -14.42
C ASP A 80 2.62 -20.01 -14.84
N VAL A 81 2.75 -19.12 -13.86
CA VAL A 81 2.79 -17.66 -14.07
C VAL A 81 4.17 -17.16 -13.68
N GLN A 82 4.81 -16.43 -14.59
CA GLN A 82 6.15 -15.91 -14.43
C GLN A 82 6.14 -14.43 -14.06
N ILE A 83 7.20 -13.93 -13.42
CA ILE A 83 7.33 -12.50 -13.17
C ILE A 83 7.73 -11.78 -14.46
N SER A 84 6.99 -10.73 -14.84
CA SER A 84 7.32 -9.97 -16.04
C SER A 84 8.66 -9.22 -15.90
N ASN A 85 9.27 -8.88 -17.04
CA ASN A 85 10.50 -8.08 -17.04
C ASN A 85 10.31 -6.70 -16.40
N GLU A 86 9.13 -6.08 -16.59
CA GLU A 86 8.80 -4.79 -15.98
C GLU A 86 8.70 -4.92 -14.46
N THR A 87 7.96 -5.91 -13.97
CA THR A 87 7.86 -6.21 -12.54
C THR A 87 9.23 -6.48 -11.91
N ASN A 88 10.08 -7.27 -12.57
CA ASN A 88 11.43 -7.56 -12.08
C ASN A 88 12.29 -6.30 -11.94
N ARG A 89 12.25 -5.37 -12.92
CA ARG A 89 12.96 -4.09 -12.82
C ARG A 89 12.43 -3.26 -11.66
N LEU A 90 11.11 -3.21 -11.50
CA LEU A 90 10.45 -2.43 -10.46
C LEU A 90 10.79 -2.96 -9.06
N LEU A 91 10.80 -4.28 -8.87
CA LEU A 91 11.23 -4.92 -7.62
C LEU A 91 12.70 -4.65 -7.30
N ASN A 92 13.58 -4.70 -8.30
CA ASN A 92 15.01 -4.36 -8.10
C ASN A 92 15.21 -2.88 -7.75
N LEU A 93 14.43 -1.98 -8.35
CA LEU A 93 14.46 -0.56 -7.98
C LEU A 93 13.93 -0.34 -6.56
N THR A 94 12.89 -1.08 -6.17
CA THR A 94 12.33 -1.08 -4.81
C THR A 94 13.38 -1.50 -3.77
N ASP A 95 14.12 -2.58 -4.04
CA ASP A 95 15.25 -3.05 -3.22
C ASP A 95 16.33 -1.96 -3.08
N LYS A 96 16.73 -1.33 -4.20
CA LYS A 96 17.68 -0.22 -4.20
C LYS A 96 17.21 0.96 -3.35
N LEU A 97 15.91 1.27 -3.37
CA LEU A 97 15.33 2.34 -2.56
C LEU A 97 15.28 1.99 -1.07
N ALA A 98 15.08 0.72 -0.72
CA ALA A 98 15.14 0.23 0.66
C ALA A 98 16.55 0.36 1.23
N GLN A 99 17.56 -0.09 0.45
CA GLN A 99 18.97 0.02 0.82
C GLN A 99 19.40 1.46 1.06
N LYS A 100 18.98 2.41 0.20
CA LYS A 100 19.26 3.85 0.38
C LYS A 100 18.67 4.43 1.66
N ARG A 101 17.59 3.84 2.18
CA ARG A 101 16.90 4.24 3.42
C ARG A 101 17.38 3.46 4.65
N ASN A 102 18.37 2.58 4.49
CA ASN A 102 18.84 1.67 5.53
C ASN A 102 17.72 0.80 6.13
N ASP A 103 16.73 0.44 5.30
CA ASP A 103 15.68 -0.49 5.70
C ASP A 103 16.22 -1.93 5.68
N SER A 104 16.05 -2.69 6.76
CA SER A 104 16.39 -4.13 6.79
C SER A 104 15.38 -4.98 6.04
N PHE A 105 14.15 -4.47 5.87
CA PHE A 105 13.07 -5.10 5.12
C PHE A 105 12.47 -4.15 4.08
N ILE A 106 12.16 -4.70 2.90
CA ILE A 106 11.57 -3.98 1.77
C ILE A 106 10.05 -3.95 1.97
N SER A 107 9.51 -2.76 2.15
CA SER A 107 8.09 -2.53 2.42
C SER A 107 7.31 -2.11 1.17
N SER A 108 6.00 -2.33 1.20
CA SER A 108 5.08 -2.09 0.08
C SER A 108 5.12 -0.64 -0.41
N GLU A 109 5.28 0.34 0.50
CA GLU A 109 5.29 1.76 0.11
C GLU A 109 6.46 2.14 -0.82
N LEU A 110 7.58 1.41 -0.75
CA LEU A 110 8.73 1.65 -1.62
C LEU A 110 8.45 1.23 -3.06
N PHE A 111 7.56 0.26 -3.27
CA PHE A 111 7.15 -0.17 -4.61
C PHE A 111 6.41 0.96 -5.33
N LEU A 112 5.53 1.70 -4.63
CA LEU A 112 4.87 2.87 -5.19
C LEU A 112 5.90 3.94 -5.59
N LEU A 113 6.95 4.11 -4.78
CA LEU A 113 7.99 5.07 -5.08
C LEU A 113 8.81 4.64 -6.31
N ALA A 114 9.14 3.35 -6.42
CA ALA A 114 9.78 2.79 -7.60
C ALA A 114 8.88 2.98 -8.85
N ALA A 115 7.56 2.84 -8.71
CA ALA A 115 6.61 2.98 -9.82
C ALA A 115 6.43 4.43 -10.29
N CYS A 116 6.82 5.42 -9.47
CA CYS A 116 6.96 6.81 -9.93
C CYS A 116 8.19 7.01 -10.84
N GLU A 117 9.24 6.21 -10.67
CA GLU A 117 10.52 6.35 -11.38
C GLU A 117 10.59 5.53 -12.67
N GLU A 118 10.08 4.29 -12.65
CA GLU A 118 10.08 3.40 -13.82
C GLU A 118 9.08 3.90 -14.88
N LYS A 119 9.48 3.84 -16.16
CA LYS A 119 8.57 4.17 -17.26
C LYS A 119 7.60 3.02 -17.49
N GLY A 120 6.31 3.29 -17.41
CA GLY A 120 5.26 2.30 -17.62
C GLY A 120 3.88 2.86 -17.30
N PHE A 121 2.87 2.00 -17.37
CA PHE A 121 1.48 2.38 -17.13
C PHE A 121 1.27 2.98 -15.73
N LEU A 122 1.89 2.40 -14.69
CA LEU A 122 1.73 2.88 -13.32
C LEU A 122 2.22 4.32 -13.15
N GLN A 123 3.33 4.69 -13.79
CA GLN A 123 3.84 6.06 -13.74
C GLN A 123 2.86 7.06 -14.37
N GLU A 124 2.27 6.71 -15.51
CA GLU A 124 1.27 7.56 -16.17
C GLU A 124 0.00 7.70 -15.32
N LEU A 125 -0.47 6.60 -14.73
CA LEU A 125 -1.62 6.61 -13.84
C LEU A 125 -1.36 7.46 -12.59
N PHE A 126 -0.16 7.37 -12.01
CA PHE A 126 0.25 8.16 -10.86
C PHE A 126 0.31 9.65 -11.18
N LYS A 127 0.88 10.02 -12.34
CA LYS A 127 0.87 11.41 -12.85
C LYS A 127 -0.55 11.94 -13.01
N LYS A 128 -1.45 11.18 -13.64
CA LYS A 128 -2.88 11.54 -13.80
C LYS A 128 -3.60 11.70 -12.45
N SER A 129 -3.19 10.92 -11.45
CA SER A 129 -3.77 10.93 -10.10
C SER A 129 -3.04 11.90 -9.15
N ASN A 130 -2.16 12.77 -9.66
CA ASN A 130 -1.38 13.74 -8.88
C ASN A 130 -0.49 13.10 -7.78
N ILE A 131 -0.12 11.83 -7.96
CA ILE A 131 0.87 11.13 -7.16
C ILE A 131 2.23 11.45 -7.78
N THR A 132 2.98 12.33 -7.12
CA THR A 132 4.36 12.66 -7.51
C THR A 132 5.34 12.02 -6.53
N LYS A 133 6.57 11.78 -7.00
CA LYS A 133 7.66 11.25 -6.17
C LYS A 133 7.81 12.04 -4.85
N GLN A 134 7.82 13.37 -4.95
CA GLN A 134 7.98 14.26 -3.79
C GLN A 134 6.84 14.11 -2.77
N LYS A 135 5.58 14.11 -3.24
CA LYS A 135 4.42 13.93 -2.34
C LYS A 135 4.44 12.58 -1.66
N LEU A 136 4.83 11.54 -2.40
CA LEU A 136 4.92 10.19 -1.88
C LEU A 136 6.05 10.05 -0.85
N GLU A 137 7.22 10.65 -1.10
CA GLU A 137 8.33 10.67 -0.13
C GLU A 137 7.91 11.35 1.18
N THR A 138 7.24 12.50 1.10
CA THR A 138 6.71 13.18 2.29
C THR A 138 5.66 12.34 3.01
N ALA A 139 4.73 11.73 2.28
CA ALA A 139 3.68 10.90 2.87
C ALA A 139 4.27 9.64 3.55
N ILE A 140 5.27 9.01 2.93
CA ILE A 140 6.00 7.87 3.51
C ILE A 140 6.76 8.31 4.77
N ALA A 141 7.47 9.43 4.73
CA ALA A 141 8.19 9.95 5.90
C ALA A 141 7.24 10.21 7.08
N ASN A 142 6.08 10.81 6.80
CA ASN A 142 5.04 11.07 7.81
C ASN A 142 4.45 9.77 8.37
N MET A 143 4.14 8.79 7.52
CA MET A 143 3.62 7.50 7.96
C MET A 143 4.62 6.74 8.83
N ARG A 144 5.91 6.79 8.47
CA ARG A 144 6.98 6.10 9.19
C ARG A 144 7.47 6.85 10.42
N GLY A 145 7.10 8.13 10.61
CA GLY A 145 7.63 8.95 11.70
C GLY A 145 9.15 9.12 11.66
N GLY A 146 9.78 8.96 10.48
CA GLY A 146 11.24 8.95 10.32
C GLY A 146 11.94 7.63 10.63
N GLU A 147 11.21 6.57 11.00
CA GLU A 147 11.80 5.27 11.29
C GLU A 147 12.08 4.44 10.02
N SER A 148 13.18 3.68 10.06
CA SER A 148 13.49 2.67 9.06
C SER A 148 12.75 1.35 9.33
N VAL A 149 12.51 0.57 8.29
CA VAL A 149 11.80 -0.71 8.39
C VAL A 149 12.74 -1.83 8.85
N GLN A 150 12.73 -2.11 10.15
CA GLN A 150 13.62 -3.10 10.79
C GLN A 150 12.93 -4.43 11.14
N ASP A 151 11.61 -4.51 11.02
CA ASP A 151 10.81 -5.72 11.30
C ASP A 151 10.00 -6.11 10.06
N ALA A 152 9.89 -7.41 9.78
CA ALA A 152 9.07 -7.95 8.69
C ALA A 152 7.58 -7.57 8.83
N ASN A 153 7.09 -7.39 10.06
CA ASN A 153 5.70 -7.07 10.39
C ASN A 153 5.48 -5.56 10.63
N ALA A 154 6.45 -4.70 10.30
CA ALA A 154 6.36 -3.26 10.56
C ALA A 154 5.11 -2.61 9.95
N GLU A 155 4.66 -3.07 8.78
CA GLU A 155 3.44 -2.55 8.13
C GLU A 155 2.16 -2.88 8.92
N ASP A 156 2.07 -4.06 9.53
CA ASP A 156 0.95 -4.46 10.37
C ASP A 156 0.91 -3.66 11.67
N GLN A 157 2.08 -3.43 12.29
CA GLN A 157 2.19 -2.69 13.54
C GLN A 157 1.74 -1.22 13.38
N ARG A 158 1.99 -0.60 12.22
CA ARG A 158 1.53 0.77 11.93
C ARG A 158 0.01 0.91 11.91
N GLN A 159 -0.72 -0.17 11.65
CA GLN A 159 -2.20 -0.19 11.66
C GLN A 159 -2.77 -0.73 12.99
N ALA A 160 -1.94 -1.01 14.00
CA ALA A 160 -2.36 -1.64 15.25
C ALA A 160 -3.43 -0.82 15.99
N LEU A 161 -3.32 0.52 16.02
CA LEU A 161 -4.36 1.37 16.61
C LEU A 161 -5.69 1.18 15.89
N LYS A 162 -5.70 1.31 14.56
CA LYS A 162 -6.94 1.12 13.78
C LYS A 162 -7.53 -0.30 13.92
N LYS A 163 -6.70 -1.32 14.10
CA LYS A 163 -7.11 -2.72 14.16
C LYS A 163 -7.61 -3.14 15.55
N TYR A 164 -6.95 -2.66 16.61
CA TYR A 164 -7.18 -3.13 17.98
C TYR A 164 -7.77 -2.07 18.89
N THR A 165 -7.96 -0.84 18.42
CA THR A 165 -8.58 0.24 19.19
C THR A 165 -9.78 0.83 18.44
N ILE A 166 -10.56 1.63 19.16
CA ILE A 166 -11.67 2.40 18.60
C ILE A 166 -11.28 3.87 18.73
N ASP A 167 -11.24 4.57 17.61
CA ASP A 167 -11.00 6.00 17.60
C ASP A 167 -12.27 6.75 18.07
N LEU A 168 -12.25 7.20 19.33
CA LEU A 168 -13.35 7.94 19.92
C LEU A 168 -13.39 9.40 19.46
N THR A 169 -12.27 10.01 19.06
CA THR A 169 -12.26 11.41 18.59
C THR A 169 -12.88 11.51 17.21
N GLU A 170 -12.57 10.58 16.30
CA GLU A 170 -13.23 10.47 15.00
C GLU A 170 -14.73 10.21 15.14
N ARG A 171 -15.14 9.34 16.08
CA ARG A 171 -16.57 9.11 16.36
C ARG A 171 -17.27 10.36 16.90
N ALA A 172 -16.60 11.13 17.75
CA ALA A 172 -17.14 12.41 18.25
C ALA A 172 -17.30 13.41 17.10
N ALA A 173 -16.31 13.53 16.23
CA ALA A 173 -16.35 14.41 15.05
C ALA A 173 -17.49 14.03 14.08
N GLN A 174 -17.80 12.74 13.95
CA GLN A 174 -18.92 12.23 13.17
C GLN A 174 -20.28 12.31 13.88
N GLY A 175 -20.35 12.84 15.11
CA GLY A 175 -21.59 12.90 15.91
C GLY A 175 -22.13 11.53 16.35
N LYS A 176 -21.28 10.49 16.35
CA LYS A 176 -21.62 9.11 16.75
C LYS A 176 -21.41 8.84 18.24
N LEU A 177 -21.16 9.89 19.02
CA LEU A 177 -21.04 9.86 20.47
C LEU A 177 -22.08 10.82 21.05
N ASP A 178 -22.90 10.31 21.97
CA ASP A 178 -23.90 11.12 22.65
C ASP A 178 -23.23 12.09 23.65
N PRO A 179 -23.81 13.28 23.85
CA PRO A 179 -23.29 14.23 24.84
C PRO A 179 -23.40 13.65 26.26
N VAL A 180 -22.31 13.75 27.01
CA VAL A 180 -22.27 13.34 28.42
C VAL A 180 -22.69 14.52 29.29
N ILE A 181 -23.82 14.40 29.99
CA ILE A 181 -24.39 15.48 30.81
C ILE A 181 -24.01 15.28 32.29
N GLY A 182 -23.58 16.36 32.95
CA GLY A 182 -23.34 16.39 34.39
C GLY A 182 -22.04 15.74 34.87
N ARG A 183 -21.06 15.54 33.97
CA ARG A 183 -19.72 15.02 34.29
C ARG A 183 -18.58 15.98 33.93
N ASP A 184 -18.88 17.28 33.94
CA ASP A 184 -17.93 18.32 33.52
C ASP A 184 -16.69 18.38 34.43
N ASP A 185 -16.86 18.15 35.73
CA ASP A 185 -15.75 18.21 36.69
C ASP A 185 -14.81 17.01 36.57
N GLU A 186 -15.32 15.79 36.35
CA GLU A 186 -14.48 14.62 36.07
C GLU A 186 -13.74 14.77 34.74
N ILE A 187 -14.44 15.20 33.68
CA ILE A 187 -13.81 15.44 32.37
C ILE A 187 -12.72 16.49 32.50
N ARG A 188 -12.97 17.60 33.20
CA ARG A 188 -11.98 18.66 33.45
C ARG A 188 -10.79 18.11 34.23
N ARG A 189 -11.02 17.28 35.26
CA ARG A 189 -9.96 16.67 36.05
C ARG A 189 -9.11 15.71 35.23
N THR A 190 -9.71 14.90 34.36
CA THR A 190 -8.99 13.97 33.47
C THR A 190 -8.12 14.72 32.45
N ILE A 191 -8.56 15.87 31.94
CA ILE A 191 -7.75 16.68 31.00
C ILE A 191 -6.55 17.35 31.69
N GLN A 192 -6.65 17.65 32.99
CA GLN A 192 -5.59 18.33 33.75
C GLN A 192 -4.41 17.42 34.14
N VAL A 193 -4.61 16.10 34.18
CA VAL A 193 -3.60 15.11 34.59
C VAL A 193 -2.86 14.60 33.37
#